data_AF-A0A6B3LWV8-F1
#
_entry.id   AF-A0A6B3LWV8-F1
#
_cell.length_a   1.000
_cell.length_b   1.000
_cell.length_c   1.000
_cell.angle_alpha   90.00
_cell.angle_beta   90.00
_cell.angle_gamma   90.00
#
_symmetry.space_group_name_H-M   'P 1'
#
loop_
_entity.id
_entity.type
_entity.pdbx_description
1 polymer ?
#
loop_
_entity_poly.entity_id
_entity_poly.type
_entity_poly.pdbx_seq_one_letter_code
_entity_poly.pdbx_strand_id
1 'polypeptide(L)'
;MYWYTIEPLDLLLFREAKPFSPGEGSWAKGLFPPMPITVFQALRSALENYGEKKEDKKRDLEFIGSFLLDQQDTLWLPTPKDLLCVRQKSESNQAEDYDQETTDTWDRIERLQPKNTQPGWEYLSFDGEELQPMVPPQLQEREFICGSPQTWIKAEALIEYLQGINPKNKNDFSDDPWSIQILPHIQMKSGTRQVRDEEGYFTEVAVRMHSEWRLVAAINIKIEPTVVRLGGEGHRAIVSRLNPLKQWQELEQYQEPKSNNFAYLLTPGLAEKEIAKYGVYPSNWKEHLLGCVSARPLLWGGVSNIKRRLLNSEERGDLEFALLPQRGFVPPGTVYLFKDIPAPAKSLLPQQVSGKWLQTFQQLNYGKLLWGKRK
;
A
#
# COMPACT_ATOMS: atom_id res chain seq x y z
N MET A 1 9.20 12.47 -14.34
CA MET A 1 9.70 11.11 -14.07
C MET A 1 9.56 10.24 -15.32
N TYR A 2 10.30 9.14 -15.41
CA TYR A 2 10.16 8.13 -16.47
C TYR A 2 9.31 6.97 -15.96
N TRP A 3 8.34 6.51 -16.76
CA TRP A 3 7.42 5.44 -16.39
C TRP A 3 7.86 4.09 -16.94
N TYR A 4 7.63 3.04 -16.16
CA TYR A 4 7.99 1.67 -16.49
C TYR A 4 6.90 0.69 -16.09
N THR A 5 6.70 -0.32 -16.92
CA THR A 5 5.95 -1.52 -16.55
C THR A 5 6.93 -2.56 -16.03
N ILE A 6 6.47 -3.32 -15.05
CA ILE A 6 7.24 -4.32 -14.34
C ILE A 6 6.41 -5.58 -14.35
N GLU A 7 6.78 -6.51 -15.22
CA GLU A 7 6.04 -7.71 -15.55
C GLU A 7 6.79 -8.93 -14.97
N PRO A 8 6.31 -9.53 -13.87
CA PRO A 8 6.79 -10.79 -13.33
C PRO A 8 6.93 -11.86 -14.42
N LEU A 9 8.10 -12.50 -14.46
CA LEU A 9 8.33 -13.64 -15.37
C LEU A 9 7.63 -14.91 -14.89
N ASP A 10 7.39 -15.02 -13.58
CA ASP A 10 6.61 -16.07 -12.96
C ASP A 10 6.06 -15.55 -11.61
N LEU A 11 6.23 -16.31 -10.53
CA LEU A 11 5.80 -15.95 -9.20
C LEU A 11 6.65 -14.83 -8.61
N LEU A 12 6.06 -14.10 -7.67
CA LEU A 12 6.75 -13.13 -6.83
C LEU A 12 6.63 -13.53 -5.37
N LEU A 13 7.70 -13.29 -4.61
CA LEU A 13 7.70 -13.49 -3.16
C LEU A 13 8.03 -12.20 -2.45
N PHE A 14 7.14 -11.74 -1.58
CA PHE A 14 7.40 -10.63 -0.68
C PHE A 14 7.25 -11.11 0.74
N ARG A 15 8.31 -11.01 1.54
CA ARG A 15 8.28 -11.47 2.93
C ARG A 15 7.73 -10.38 3.85
N GLU A 16 6.86 -10.77 4.77
CA GLU A 16 6.44 -9.94 5.90
C GLU A 16 7.55 -9.82 6.97
N ALA A 17 7.34 -8.92 7.93
CA ALA A 17 8.32 -8.57 8.97
C ALA A 17 8.55 -9.64 10.05
N LYS A 18 7.86 -10.79 9.99
CA LYS A 18 7.98 -11.86 10.99
C LYS A 18 9.29 -12.63 10.78
N PRO A 19 10.12 -12.81 11.84
CA PRO A 19 11.27 -13.68 11.77
C PRO A 19 10.82 -15.09 11.38
N PHE A 20 11.54 -15.71 10.44
CA PHE A 20 11.33 -17.10 10.07
C PHE A 20 12.49 -17.92 10.62
N SER A 21 12.16 -18.88 11.46
CA SER A 21 13.05 -20.00 11.80
C SER A 21 12.46 -21.23 11.13
N PRO A 22 13.23 -21.96 10.30
CA PRO A 22 12.74 -23.21 9.74
C PRO A 22 12.33 -24.17 10.87
N GLY A 23 11.04 -24.50 10.97
CA GLY A 23 10.46 -25.34 12.04
C GLY A 23 9.35 -24.68 12.87
N GLU A 24 9.28 -23.35 12.90
CA GLU A 24 8.16 -22.62 13.51
C GLU A 24 7.19 -22.15 12.42
N GLY A 25 5.91 -22.56 12.52
CA GLY A 25 4.75 -22.05 11.75
C GLY A 25 5.05 -21.38 10.40
N SER A 26 5.23 -22.19 9.36
CA SER A 26 5.75 -21.83 8.03
C SER A 26 4.81 -21.02 7.12
N TRP A 27 4.19 -19.95 7.62
CA TRP A 27 3.21 -19.17 6.86
C TRP A 27 3.62 -17.69 6.81
N ALA A 28 4.54 -17.35 5.91
CA ALA A 28 4.85 -15.96 5.60
C ALA A 28 3.92 -15.47 4.49
N LYS A 29 2.79 -14.83 4.83
CA LYS A 29 1.96 -14.13 3.85
C LYS A 29 2.74 -12.93 3.30
N GLY A 30 2.61 -12.64 2.02
CA GLY A 30 3.27 -11.50 1.39
C GLY A 30 2.32 -10.31 1.20
N LEU A 31 2.85 -9.10 1.33
CA LEU A 31 2.14 -7.87 0.98
C LEU A 31 2.23 -7.63 -0.53
N PHE A 32 1.08 -7.49 -1.20
CA PHE A 32 0.99 -7.17 -2.61
C PHE A 32 -0.08 -6.08 -2.88
N PRO A 33 0.17 -5.09 -3.76
CA PRO A 33 1.46 -4.74 -4.36
C PRO A 33 2.56 -4.52 -3.32
N PRO A 34 3.84 -4.79 -3.65
CA PRO A 34 4.92 -4.67 -2.69
C PRO A 34 5.15 -3.23 -2.23
N MET A 35 5.84 -3.07 -1.10
CA MET A 35 6.22 -1.74 -0.60
C MET A 35 7.05 -0.98 -1.64
N PRO A 36 6.88 0.36 -1.77
CA PRO A 36 7.60 1.18 -2.74
C PRO A 36 9.12 0.94 -2.76
N ILE A 37 9.73 0.78 -1.58
CA ILE A 37 11.16 0.49 -1.42
C ILE A 37 11.59 -0.78 -2.16
N THR A 38 10.76 -1.83 -2.20
CA THR A 38 11.11 -3.12 -2.83
C THR A 38 11.27 -2.95 -4.33
N VAL A 39 10.31 -2.26 -4.97
CA VAL A 39 10.32 -2.01 -6.40
C VAL A 39 11.40 -1.00 -6.77
N PHE A 40 11.57 0.04 -5.94
CA PHE A 40 12.66 0.98 -6.09
C PHE A 40 14.03 0.29 -6.10
N GLN A 41 14.29 -0.64 -5.17
CA GLN A 41 15.57 -1.36 -5.12
C GLN A 41 15.77 -2.23 -6.35
N ALA A 42 14.71 -2.89 -6.84
CA ALA A 42 14.77 -3.68 -8.08
C ALA A 42 15.16 -2.80 -9.27
N LEU A 43 14.48 -1.65 -9.47
CA LEU A 43 14.81 -0.71 -10.54
C LEU A 43 16.20 -0.08 -10.38
N ARG A 44 16.58 0.29 -9.14
CA ARG A 44 17.90 0.87 -8.85
C ARG A 44 19.03 -0.10 -9.17
N SER A 45 18.81 -1.41 -9.03
CA SER A 45 19.81 -2.44 -9.35
C SER A 45 20.13 -2.55 -10.85
N ALA A 46 19.29 -1.98 -11.72
CA ALA A 46 19.51 -1.95 -13.17
C ALA A 46 20.38 -0.77 -13.64
N LEU A 47 20.76 0.15 -12.75
CA LEU A 47 21.56 1.32 -13.12
C LEU A 47 23.04 0.94 -13.32
N GLU A 48 23.69 1.51 -14.34
CA GLU A 48 25.10 1.24 -14.66
C GLU A 48 26.05 1.54 -13.49
N ASN A 49 25.82 2.67 -12.82
CA ASN A 49 26.52 3.07 -11.60
C ASN A 49 25.80 2.53 -10.37
N TYR A 50 25.57 1.22 -10.30
CA TYR A 50 25.04 0.59 -9.09
C TYR A 50 26.18 -0.08 -8.33
N GLY A 51 26.64 0.58 -7.24
CA GLY A 51 27.83 0.13 -6.51
C GLY A 51 27.97 0.71 -5.11
N GLU A 52 28.91 0.16 -4.33
CA GLU A 52 29.17 0.59 -2.96
C GLU A 52 30.07 1.84 -2.87
N LYS A 53 30.78 2.17 -3.95
CA LYS A 53 31.70 3.32 -3.99
C LYS A 53 30.92 4.63 -4.03
N LYS A 54 31.56 5.70 -3.55
CA LYS A 54 30.93 7.02 -3.43
C LYS A 54 30.59 7.63 -4.79
N GLU A 55 31.45 7.39 -5.78
CA GLU A 55 31.28 7.82 -7.18
C GLU A 55 30.08 7.13 -7.87
N ASP A 56 29.80 5.88 -7.51
CA ASP A 56 28.70 5.11 -8.10
C ASP A 56 27.35 5.46 -7.48
N LYS A 57 27.31 5.99 -6.25
CA LYS A 57 26.05 6.25 -5.56
C LYS A 57 25.36 7.49 -6.12
N LYS A 58 24.50 7.31 -7.13
CA LYS A 58 23.47 8.32 -7.45
C LYS A 58 22.41 8.29 -6.34
N ARG A 59 22.50 9.24 -5.40
CA ARG A 59 21.69 9.25 -4.17
C ARG A 59 20.36 10.00 -4.31
N ASP A 60 20.26 10.88 -5.29
CA ASP A 60 19.08 11.73 -5.48
C ASP A 60 18.14 11.10 -6.51
N LEU A 61 17.65 9.91 -6.16
CA LEU A 61 16.64 9.22 -6.95
C LEU A 61 15.27 9.45 -6.32
N GLU A 62 14.33 9.88 -7.13
CA GLU A 62 12.93 9.98 -6.75
C GLU A 62 12.14 8.86 -7.42
N PHE A 63 11.21 8.28 -6.69
CA PHE A 63 10.41 7.14 -7.12
C PHE A 63 8.96 7.29 -6.70
N ILE A 64 8.05 6.76 -7.51
CA ILE A 64 6.64 6.62 -7.17
C ILE A 64 6.08 5.29 -7.71
N GLY A 65 5.28 4.61 -6.90
CA GLY A 65 4.76 3.27 -7.17
C GLY A 65 4.97 2.32 -5.98
N SER A 66 4.76 1.01 -6.12
CA SER A 66 4.16 0.35 -7.29
C SER A 66 2.64 0.48 -7.30
N PHE A 67 2.09 0.82 -8.45
CA PHE A 67 0.65 0.72 -8.72
C PHE A 67 0.38 -0.45 -9.66
N LEU A 68 -0.91 -0.66 -9.97
CA LEU A 68 -1.37 -1.68 -10.90
C LEU A 68 -1.80 -1.03 -12.21
N LEU A 69 -1.52 -1.71 -13.31
CA LEU A 69 -1.90 -1.33 -14.65
C LEU A 69 -2.50 -2.56 -15.34
N ASP A 70 -3.64 -2.40 -16.01
CA ASP A 70 -4.22 -3.48 -16.80
C ASP A 70 -3.67 -3.47 -18.24
N GLN A 71 -4.15 -4.42 -19.05
CA GLN A 71 -3.79 -4.57 -20.46
C GLN A 71 -4.19 -3.36 -21.32
N GLN A 72 -5.16 -2.57 -20.87
CA GLN A 72 -5.63 -1.35 -21.56
C GLN A 72 -4.87 -0.09 -21.11
N ASP A 73 -3.79 -0.23 -20.34
CA ASP A 73 -3.06 0.88 -19.73
C ASP A 73 -3.90 1.71 -18.76
N THR A 74 -4.92 1.10 -18.14
CA THR A 74 -5.71 1.73 -17.09
C THR A 74 -4.96 1.65 -15.77
N LEU A 75 -4.71 2.80 -15.13
CA LEU A 75 -4.12 2.87 -13.81
C LEU A 75 -5.15 2.51 -12.73
N TRP A 76 -4.82 1.53 -11.90
CA TRP A 76 -5.64 1.08 -10.79
C TRP A 76 -4.97 1.40 -9.46
N LEU A 77 -5.77 1.92 -8.53
CA LEU A 77 -5.34 2.42 -7.23
C LEU A 77 -6.20 1.81 -6.12
N PRO A 78 -5.73 1.81 -4.87
CA PRO A 78 -6.50 1.28 -3.74
C PRO A 78 -7.83 2.01 -3.56
N THR A 79 -8.93 1.25 -3.43
CA THR A 79 -10.27 1.82 -3.22
C THR A 79 -10.31 2.61 -1.89
N PRO A 80 -10.87 3.84 -1.88
CA PRO A 80 -11.04 4.62 -0.65
C PRO A 80 -11.83 3.83 0.40
N LYS A 81 -11.30 3.76 1.62
CA LYS A 81 -11.83 2.90 2.69
C LYS A 81 -13.14 3.41 3.29
N ASP A 82 -13.59 4.62 2.95
CA ASP A 82 -14.87 5.14 3.41
C ASP A 82 -16.05 4.82 2.50
N LEU A 83 -15.85 4.14 1.37
CA LEU A 83 -16.93 3.75 0.46
C LEU A 83 -17.73 2.56 0.99
N LEU A 84 -19.06 2.68 0.91
CA LEU A 84 -20.02 1.66 1.28
C LEU A 84 -20.90 1.31 0.09
N CYS A 85 -21.15 0.02 -0.12
CA CYS A 85 -22.12 -0.48 -1.08
C CYS A 85 -23.49 -0.59 -0.43
N VAL A 86 -24.51 -0.01 -1.08
CA VAL A 86 -25.90 -0.03 -0.62
C VAL A 86 -26.76 -0.77 -1.63
N ARG A 87 -27.68 -1.60 -1.10
CA ARG A 87 -28.62 -2.40 -1.89
C ARG A 87 -30.03 -2.31 -1.32
N GLN A 88 -31.02 -2.48 -2.18
CA GLN A 88 -32.43 -2.62 -1.84
C GLN A 88 -32.75 -4.06 -1.45
N LYS A 89 -33.49 -4.22 -0.35
CA LYS A 89 -33.99 -5.52 0.15
C LYS A 89 -34.93 -6.14 -0.87
N SER A 90 -34.64 -7.38 -1.24
CA SER A 90 -35.54 -8.15 -2.10
C SER A 90 -36.84 -8.51 -1.36
N GLU A 91 -37.93 -8.77 -2.07
CA GLU A 91 -39.18 -9.28 -1.47
C GLU A 91 -39.08 -10.74 -1.01
N SER A 92 -37.95 -11.41 -1.28
CA SER A 92 -37.75 -12.82 -0.95
C SER A 92 -37.22 -12.99 0.48
N ASN A 93 -37.79 -13.94 1.23
CA ASN A 93 -37.38 -14.31 2.60
C ASN A 93 -36.04 -15.08 2.66
N GLN A 94 -35.19 -15.01 1.64
CA GLN A 94 -33.86 -15.59 1.72
C GLN A 94 -33.00 -14.72 2.64
N ALA A 95 -32.28 -15.36 3.56
CA ALA A 95 -31.30 -14.67 4.38
C ALA A 95 -30.29 -13.98 3.46
N GLU A 96 -30.29 -12.64 3.46
CA GLU A 96 -29.27 -11.86 2.76
C GLU A 96 -27.94 -12.10 3.48
N ASP A 97 -26.90 -12.48 2.75
CA ASP A 97 -25.59 -12.78 3.32
C ASP A 97 -24.90 -11.46 3.67
N TYR A 98 -24.92 -11.09 4.95
CA TYR A 98 -24.44 -9.79 5.43
C TYR A 98 -22.91 -9.72 5.65
N ASP A 99 -22.18 -10.81 5.35
CA ASP A 99 -20.80 -11.02 5.81
C ASP A 99 -19.70 -10.84 4.73
N GLN A 100 -20.02 -10.21 3.60
CA GLN A 100 -19.00 -9.94 2.58
C GLN A 100 -18.22 -8.64 2.86
N GLU A 101 -16.90 -8.73 3.01
CA GLU A 101 -16.02 -7.55 3.14
C GLU A 101 -16.10 -6.65 1.90
N THR A 102 -16.10 -7.25 0.70
CA THR A 102 -16.26 -6.57 -0.59
C THR A 102 -17.38 -7.18 -1.43
N THR A 103 -17.98 -6.38 -2.31
CA THR A 103 -19.05 -6.83 -3.22
C THR A 103 -18.99 -6.12 -4.57
N ASP A 104 -19.42 -6.82 -5.62
CA ASP A 104 -19.69 -6.28 -6.96
C ASP A 104 -21.20 -6.06 -7.20
N THR A 105 -22.05 -6.40 -6.23
CA THR A 105 -23.52 -6.33 -6.34
C THR A 105 -24.10 -5.27 -5.42
N TRP A 106 -24.32 -4.09 -5.99
CA TRP A 106 -24.91 -2.94 -5.30
C TRP A 106 -25.75 -2.08 -6.24
N ASP A 107 -26.62 -1.26 -5.65
CA ASP A 107 -27.50 -0.31 -6.35
C ASP A 107 -26.94 1.11 -6.33
N ARG A 108 -26.28 1.50 -5.22
CA ARG A 108 -25.55 2.76 -5.10
C ARG A 108 -24.36 2.67 -4.15
N ILE A 109 -23.44 3.62 -4.29
CA ILE A 109 -22.31 3.83 -3.38
C ILE A 109 -22.59 5.03 -2.49
N GLU A 110 -22.31 4.86 -1.20
CA GLU A 110 -22.32 5.88 -0.18
C GLU A 110 -20.96 6.03 0.48
N ARG A 111 -20.78 7.07 1.31
CA ARG A 111 -19.55 7.28 2.08
C ARG A 111 -19.84 7.34 3.57
N LEU A 112 -18.97 6.76 4.41
CA LEU A 112 -19.02 6.94 5.87
C LEU A 112 -18.90 8.42 6.23
N GLN A 113 -19.69 8.92 7.18
CA GLN A 113 -19.75 10.32 7.59
C GLN A 113 -19.31 10.51 9.06
N PRO A 114 -18.92 11.71 9.51
CA PRO A 114 -18.69 11.95 10.93
C PRO A 114 -19.95 11.67 11.76
N LYS A 115 -19.82 11.07 12.95
CA LYS A 115 -20.92 10.77 13.88
C LYS A 115 -21.91 11.92 14.04
N ASN A 116 -21.42 13.16 14.19
CA ASN A 116 -22.25 14.33 14.52
C ASN A 116 -23.03 14.88 13.33
N THR A 117 -23.00 14.21 12.17
CA THR A 117 -23.70 14.69 10.96
C THR A 117 -25.18 14.30 10.97
N GLN A 118 -25.57 13.24 11.70
CA GLN A 118 -26.94 12.70 11.64
C GLN A 118 -27.43 12.16 12.99
N PRO A 119 -28.75 12.23 13.27
CA PRO A 119 -29.33 11.67 14.49
C PRO A 119 -29.33 10.13 14.45
N GLY A 120 -29.30 9.50 15.62
CA GLY A 120 -29.36 8.04 15.79
C GLY A 120 -28.04 7.40 16.23
N TRP A 121 -26.90 8.05 16.01
CA TRP A 121 -25.58 7.58 16.46
C TRP A 121 -25.22 8.02 17.88
N GLU A 122 -26.11 8.73 18.57
CA GLU A 122 -25.90 9.32 19.90
C GLU A 122 -25.45 8.27 20.92
N TYR A 123 -26.03 7.06 20.84
CA TYR A 123 -25.76 5.93 21.73
C TYR A 123 -24.47 5.16 21.42
N LEU A 124 -23.77 5.48 20.33
CA LEU A 124 -22.50 4.85 20.00
C LEU A 124 -21.44 5.24 21.04
N SER A 125 -20.97 4.27 21.81
CA SER A 125 -19.92 4.42 22.82
C SER A 125 -18.53 4.22 22.21
N PHE A 126 -17.61 5.11 22.54
CA PHE A 126 -16.21 5.06 22.15
C PHE A 126 -15.39 5.86 23.16
N ASP A 127 -14.07 5.69 23.13
CA ASP A 127 -13.17 6.45 23.98
C ASP A 127 -13.19 7.94 23.60
N GLY A 128 -13.64 8.80 24.51
CA GLY A 128 -13.70 10.25 24.30
C GLY A 128 -12.34 10.91 24.11
N GLU A 129 -11.26 10.22 24.49
CA GLU A 129 -9.88 10.66 24.23
C GLU A 129 -9.38 10.29 22.83
N GLU A 130 -10.12 9.52 22.03
CA GLU A 130 -9.73 9.18 20.66
C GLU A 130 -10.62 9.89 19.62
N LEU A 131 -10.21 9.81 18.35
CA LEU A 131 -10.96 10.42 17.25
C LEU A 131 -12.34 9.74 17.14
N GLN A 132 -13.38 10.56 16.97
CA GLN A 132 -14.74 10.05 16.81
C GLN A 132 -14.83 9.12 15.60
N PRO A 133 -15.57 8.00 15.71
CA PRO A 133 -15.72 7.07 14.60
C PRO A 133 -16.51 7.72 13.45
N MET A 134 -16.16 7.28 12.25
CA MET A 134 -16.98 7.53 11.06
C MET A 134 -18.08 6.48 11.00
N VAL A 135 -19.30 6.91 10.68
CA VAL A 135 -20.52 6.11 10.74
C VAL A 135 -21.20 6.05 9.37
N PRO A 136 -21.95 4.99 9.06
CA PRO A 136 -22.74 4.97 7.83
C PRO A 136 -23.79 6.09 7.80
N PRO A 137 -24.15 6.59 6.60
CA PRO A 137 -25.27 7.50 6.46
C PRO A 137 -26.59 6.78 6.75
N GLN A 138 -27.63 7.54 7.05
CA GLN A 138 -29.00 7.06 7.12
C GLN A 138 -29.41 6.45 5.78
N LEU A 139 -29.88 5.21 5.87
CA LEU A 139 -30.41 4.44 4.76
C LEU A 139 -31.93 4.59 4.69
N GLN A 140 -32.52 4.38 3.53
CA GLN A 140 -33.98 4.29 3.38
C GLN A 140 -34.50 2.98 4.00
N GLU A 141 -35.80 2.90 4.32
CA GLU A 141 -36.39 1.74 5.03
C GLU A 141 -36.10 0.37 4.38
N ARG A 142 -36.00 0.34 3.04
CA ARG A 142 -35.72 -0.87 2.25
C ARG A 142 -34.26 -1.00 1.84
N GLU A 143 -33.37 -0.16 2.35
CA GLU A 143 -31.94 -0.22 2.05
C GLU A 143 -31.14 -0.89 3.16
N PHE A 144 -30.03 -1.51 2.78
CA PHE A 144 -29.02 -2.01 3.70
C PHE A 144 -27.62 -1.88 3.07
N ILE A 145 -26.60 -1.89 3.92
CA ILE A 145 -25.20 -1.92 3.49
C ILE A 145 -24.83 -3.38 3.22
N CYS A 146 -24.36 -3.65 2.00
CA CYS A 146 -24.00 -5.00 1.55
C CYS A 146 -22.48 -5.21 1.43
N GLY A 147 -21.67 -4.36 2.06
CA GLY A 147 -20.21 -4.43 2.07
C GLY A 147 -19.54 -3.18 1.53
N SER A 148 -18.30 -3.31 1.10
CA SER A 148 -17.53 -2.24 0.42
C SER A 148 -17.36 -2.56 -1.08
N PRO A 149 -17.04 -1.58 -1.94
CA PRO A 149 -16.63 -1.89 -3.31
C PRO A 149 -15.36 -2.74 -3.34
N GLN A 150 -15.08 -3.36 -4.49
CA GLN A 150 -13.87 -4.16 -4.69
C GLN A 150 -12.58 -3.37 -4.43
N THR A 151 -11.49 -4.08 -4.15
CA THR A 151 -10.25 -3.56 -3.55
C THR A 151 -9.55 -2.46 -4.35
N TRP A 152 -9.69 -2.48 -5.67
CA TRP A 152 -9.04 -1.57 -6.61
C TRP A 152 -10.05 -0.70 -7.33
N ILE A 153 -9.74 0.59 -7.50
CA ILE A 153 -10.53 1.57 -8.25
C ILE A 153 -9.70 2.13 -9.42
N LYS A 154 -10.35 2.38 -10.56
CA LYS A 154 -9.72 3.10 -11.67
C LYS A 154 -9.32 4.52 -11.27
N ALA A 155 -8.21 4.99 -11.82
CA ALA A 155 -7.73 6.35 -11.58
C ALA A 155 -8.77 7.42 -11.96
N GLU A 156 -9.52 7.25 -13.06
CA GLU A 156 -10.60 8.17 -13.44
C GLU A 156 -11.71 8.24 -12.38
N ALA A 157 -12.18 7.09 -11.91
CA ALA A 157 -13.21 7.05 -10.87
C ALA A 157 -12.71 7.59 -9.52
N LEU A 158 -11.41 7.40 -9.21
CA LEU A 158 -10.79 8.05 -8.06
C LEU A 158 -10.75 9.58 -8.22
N ILE A 159 -10.48 10.10 -9.43
CA ILE A 159 -10.52 11.54 -9.71
C ILE A 159 -11.94 12.08 -9.48
N GLU A 160 -12.98 11.40 -9.97
CA GLU A 160 -14.37 11.76 -9.68
C GLU A 160 -14.67 11.73 -8.17
N TYR A 161 -14.19 10.70 -7.48
CA TYR A 161 -14.28 10.58 -6.03
C TYR A 161 -13.66 11.78 -5.30
N LEU A 162 -12.47 12.21 -5.72
CA LEU A 162 -11.77 13.39 -5.21
C LEU A 162 -12.47 14.71 -5.56
N GLN A 163 -13.32 14.74 -6.59
CA GLN A 163 -14.20 15.88 -6.89
C GLN A 163 -15.48 15.90 -6.04
N GLY A 164 -15.68 14.89 -5.19
CA GLY A 164 -16.86 14.75 -4.34
C GLY A 164 -18.04 14.06 -5.04
N ILE A 165 -17.77 13.33 -6.12
CA ILE A 165 -18.77 12.54 -6.85
C ILE A 165 -18.60 11.07 -6.47
N ASN A 166 -19.66 10.37 -6.08
CA ASN A 166 -19.54 8.93 -5.81
C ASN A 166 -19.43 8.16 -7.14
N PRO A 167 -18.50 7.18 -7.23
CA PRO A 167 -18.44 6.28 -8.37
C PRO A 167 -19.78 5.57 -8.57
N LYS A 168 -20.18 5.36 -9.82
CA LYS A 168 -21.49 4.78 -10.19
C LYS A 168 -21.38 3.49 -10.98
N ASN A 169 -20.22 3.22 -11.58
CA ASN A 169 -20.05 2.05 -12.41
C ASN A 169 -19.31 0.96 -11.65
N LYS A 170 -19.87 -0.27 -11.66
CA LYS A 170 -19.24 -1.44 -11.06
C LYS A 170 -17.90 -1.77 -11.70
N ASN A 171 -17.78 -1.52 -13.01
CA ASN A 171 -16.54 -1.74 -13.77
C ASN A 171 -15.45 -0.70 -13.47
N ASP A 172 -15.71 0.27 -12.59
CA ASP A 172 -14.67 1.14 -12.06
C ASP A 172 -13.89 0.47 -10.93
N PHE A 173 -14.34 -0.70 -10.47
CA PHE A 173 -13.72 -1.47 -9.41
C PHE A 173 -13.26 -2.85 -9.89
N SER A 174 -12.23 -3.38 -9.24
CA SER A 174 -11.70 -4.73 -9.49
C SER A 174 -11.27 -5.37 -8.17
N ASP A 175 -11.45 -6.68 -8.08
CA ASP A 175 -10.83 -7.51 -7.06
C ASP A 175 -9.31 -7.62 -7.31
N ASP A 176 -8.58 -8.25 -6.40
CA ASP A 176 -7.14 -8.46 -6.45
C ASP A 176 -6.72 -9.22 -7.74
N PRO A 177 -5.96 -8.59 -8.66
CA PRO A 177 -5.53 -9.21 -9.91
C PRO A 177 -4.31 -10.14 -9.75
N TRP A 178 -4.33 -10.93 -8.68
CA TRP A 178 -3.34 -11.95 -8.43
C TRP A 178 -3.96 -13.10 -7.63
N SER A 179 -3.29 -14.23 -7.66
CA SER A 179 -3.65 -15.38 -6.86
C SER A 179 -2.49 -15.75 -5.94
N ILE A 180 -2.82 -16.32 -4.78
CA ILE A 180 -1.82 -16.84 -3.87
C ILE A 180 -1.49 -18.28 -4.28
N GLN A 181 -0.20 -18.58 -4.40
CA GLN A 181 0.30 -19.92 -4.68
C GLN A 181 1.21 -20.38 -3.53
N ILE A 182 0.85 -21.51 -2.92
CA ILE A 182 1.61 -22.11 -1.82
C ILE A 182 2.57 -23.14 -2.42
N LEU A 183 3.87 -22.97 -2.16
CA LEU A 183 4.95 -23.81 -2.68
C LEU A 183 5.73 -24.46 -1.52
N PRO A 184 5.62 -25.78 -1.34
CA PRO A 184 6.47 -26.50 -0.40
C PRO A 184 7.87 -26.72 -1.00
N HIS A 185 8.91 -26.48 -0.20
CA HIS A 185 10.30 -26.66 -0.57
C HIS A 185 11.00 -27.57 0.44
N ILE A 186 11.98 -28.33 -0.06
CA ILE A 186 12.83 -29.19 0.76
C ILE A 186 14.31 -28.88 0.55
N GLN A 187 15.09 -28.99 1.62
CA GLN A 187 16.54 -28.96 1.57
C GLN A 187 17.10 -30.36 1.82
N MET A 188 17.80 -30.88 0.81
CA MET A 188 18.42 -32.21 0.88
C MET A 188 19.73 -32.16 1.67
N LYS A 189 20.01 -33.22 2.43
CA LYS A 189 21.31 -33.42 3.07
C LYS A 189 22.33 -33.82 2.01
N SER A 190 23.45 -33.09 1.95
CA SER A 190 24.50 -33.29 0.93
C SER A 190 25.00 -34.73 0.91
N GLY A 191 25.18 -35.30 -0.27
CA GLY A 191 25.63 -36.68 -0.46
C GLY A 191 24.57 -37.74 -0.14
N THR A 192 23.34 -37.35 0.19
CA THR A 192 22.24 -38.29 0.50
C THR A 192 20.99 -37.97 -0.31
N ARG A 193 20.05 -38.92 -0.37
CA ARG A 193 18.68 -38.70 -0.86
C ARG A 193 17.69 -38.48 0.28
N GLN A 194 18.16 -37.91 1.39
CA GLN A 194 17.34 -37.62 2.57
C GLN A 194 17.21 -36.10 2.74
N VAL A 195 16.02 -35.67 3.21
CA VAL A 195 15.77 -34.30 3.64
C VAL A 195 16.53 -34.06 4.94
N ARG A 196 17.00 -32.83 5.18
CA ARG A 196 17.61 -32.49 6.47
C ARG A 196 16.58 -32.58 7.60
N ASP A 197 16.99 -33.06 8.76
CA ASP A 197 16.11 -33.12 9.93
C ASP A 197 15.77 -31.71 10.45
N GLU A 198 16.76 -30.83 10.49
CA GLU A 198 16.62 -29.41 10.82
C GLU A 198 16.67 -28.55 9.55
N GLU A 199 15.78 -27.57 9.46
CA GLU A 199 15.67 -26.65 8.31
C GLU A 199 15.44 -27.31 6.94
N GLY A 200 15.08 -28.60 6.93
CA GLY A 200 14.89 -29.38 5.71
C GLY A 200 13.59 -29.11 4.97
N TYR A 201 12.65 -28.38 5.54
CA TYR A 201 11.37 -28.07 4.92
C TYR A 201 11.00 -26.61 5.18
N PHE A 202 10.56 -25.92 4.13
CA PHE A 202 9.93 -24.60 4.26
C PHE A 202 8.79 -24.45 3.24
N THR A 203 7.85 -23.57 3.52
CA THR A 203 6.74 -23.27 2.61
C THR A 203 6.81 -21.81 2.20
N GLU A 204 6.79 -21.57 0.91
CA GLU A 204 6.72 -20.26 0.30
C GLU A 204 5.26 -19.93 -0.06
N VAL A 205 4.79 -18.75 0.34
CA VAL A 205 3.47 -18.23 -0.06
C VAL A 205 3.72 -17.14 -1.08
N ALA A 206 3.72 -17.53 -2.35
CA ALA A 206 4.03 -16.68 -3.47
C ALA A 206 2.76 -16.02 -4.06
N VAL A 207 2.98 -14.93 -4.78
CA VAL A 207 1.96 -14.19 -5.52
C VAL A 207 2.12 -14.47 -7.01
N ARG A 208 1.05 -14.95 -7.64
CA ARG A 208 0.93 -15.09 -9.10
C ARG A 208 0.06 -13.96 -9.62
N MET A 209 0.67 -12.95 -10.23
CA MET A 209 -0.08 -11.89 -10.90
C MET A 209 -0.79 -12.45 -12.15
N HIS A 210 -2.01 -11.99 -12.41
CA HIS A 210 -2.77 -12.39 -13.61
C HIS A 210 -2.12 -11.81 -14.88
N SER A 211 -2.26 -12.51 -16.01
CA SER A 211 -1.54 -12.18 -17.26
C SER A 211 -1.87 -10.81 -17.84
N GLU A 212 -3.09 -10.33 -17.59
CA GLU A 212 -3.60 -9.05 -18.11
C GLU A 212 -3.22 -7.85 -17.24
N TRP A 213 -2.39 -8.06 -16.23
CA TRP A 213 -2.02 -7.06 -15.25
C TRP A 213 -0.52 -6.89 -15.20
N ARG A 214 -0.08 -5.74 -14.72
CA ARG A 214 1.34 -5.44 -14.49
C ARG A 214 1.52 -4.43 -13.38
N LEU A 215 2.68 -4.47 -12.76
CA LEU A 215 3.09 -3.40 -11.85
C LEU A 215 3.56 -2.20 -12.69
N VAL A 216 3.27 -1.00 -12.21
CA VAL A 216 3.71 0.24 -12.85
C VAL A 216 4.36 1.16 -11.82
N ALA A 217 5.47 1.78 -12.21
CA ALA A 217 6.20 2.72 -11.36
C ALA A 217 6.92 3.78 -12.19
N ALA A 218 7.25 4.89 -11.55
CA ALA A 218 8.06 5.95 -12.14
C ALA A 218 9.31 6.22 -11.31
N ILE A 219 10.42 6.51 -11.98
CA ILE A 219 11.68 6.93 -11.35
C ILE A 219 12.28 8.11 -12.13
N ASN A 220 12.99 9.02 -11.47
CA ASN A 220 13.56 10.22 -12.09
C ASN A 220 14.81 9.97 -12.95
N ILE A 221 15.10 8.72 -13.32
CA ILE A 221 16.23 8.33 -14.18
C ILE A 221 15.76 7.37 -15.29
N LYS A 222 16.44 7.43 -16.42
CA LYS A 222 16.20 6.49 -17.53
C LYS A 222 16.82 5.13 -17.20
N ILE A 223 16.07 4.06 -17.44
CA ILE A 223 16.48 2.66 -17.35
C ILE A 223 16.19 2.06 -18.73
N GLU A 224 17.18 1.39 -19.31
CA GLU A 224 16.96 0.65 -20.56
C GLU A 224 16.18 -0.64 -20.27
N PRO A 225 15.36 -1.14 -21.21
CA PRO A 225 14.61 -2.37 -21.02
C PRO A 225 15.51 -3.52 -20.58
N THR A 226 15.14 -4.20 -19.50
CA THR A 226 16.01 -5.19 -18.85
C THR A 226 15.21 -6.14 -17.96
N VAL A 227 15.89 -7.10 -17.34
CA VAL A 227 15.32 -8.01 -16.34
C VAL A 227 15.94 -7.68 -14.98
N VAL A 228 15.08 -7.48 -13.98
CA VAL A 228 15.50 -7.22 -12.60
C VAL A 228 15.08 -8.36 -11.69
N ARG A 229 15.78 -8.52 -10.56
CA ARG A 229 15.29 -9.35 -9.46
C ARG A 229 14.24 -8.55 -8.69
N LEU A 230 13.08 -9.16 -8.44
CA LEU A 230 11.99 -8.54 -7.70
C LEU A 230 11.43 -9.55 -6.69
N GLY A 231 11.49 -9.19 -5.40
CA GLY A 231 11.10 -10.09 -4.32
C GLY A 231 12.23 -11.00 -3.83
N GLY A 232 11.86 -12.00 -3.03
CA GLY A 232 12.75 -13.03 -2.47
C GLY A 232 13.04 -14.16 -3.45
N GLU A 233 13.89 -15.10 -3.02
CA GLU A 233 14.16 -16.39 -3.70
C GLU A 233 14.59 -16.31 -5.18
N GLY A 234 15.05 -15.14 -5.64
CA GLY A 234 15.61 -14.97 -6.97
C GLY A 234 14.58 -14.76 -8.08
N HIS A 235 13.31 -14.52 -7.72
CA HIS A 235 12.24 -14.16 -8.66
C HIS A 235 12.59 -12.91 -9.48
N ARG A 236 12.06 -12.85 -10.71
CA ARG A 236 12.45 -11.85 -11.72
C ARG A 236 11.25 -11.22 -12.40
N ALA A 237 11.45 -9.99 -12.86
CA ALA A 237 10.49 -9.25 -13.66
C ALA A 237 11.18 -8.56 -14.84
N ILE A 238 10.47 -8.48 -15.98
CA ILE A 238 10.85 -7.65 -17.12
C ILE A 238 10.48 -6.21 -16.80
N VAL A 239 11.40 -5.28 -17.03
CA VAL A 239 11.19 -3.85 -16.94
C VAL A 239 11.16 -3.28 -18.34
N SER A 240 10.03 -2.68 -18.72
CA SER A 240 9.83 -2.07 -20.03
C SER A 240 9.44 -0.61 -19.87
N ARG A 241 9.86 0.24 -20.81
CA ARG A 241 9.51 1.67 -20.80
C ARG A 241 8.04 1.84 -21.14
N LEU A 242 7.37 2.69 -20.38
CA LEU A 242 5.98 3.07 -20.59
C LEU A 242 5.88 4.56 -20.95
N ASN A 243 4.93 4.90 -21.82
CA ASN A 243 4.61 6.30 -22.08
C ASN A 243 4.01 6.94 -20.82
N PRO A 244 4.17 8.25 -20.60
CA PRO A 244 3.54 8.93 -19.48
C PRO A 244 2.02 8.69 -19.46
N LEU A 245 1.51 8.26 -18.31
CA LEU A 245 0.09 8.00 -18.11
C LEU A 245 -0.68 9.32 -17.99
N LYS A 246 -1.69 9.52 -18.84
CA LYS A 246 -2.56 10.71 -18.78
C LYS A 246 -3.30 10.80 -17.44
N GLN A 247 -3.85 9.67 -16.98
CA GLN A 247 -4.51 9.52 -15.68
C GLN A 247 -3.62 10.02 -14.52
N TRP A 248 -2.32 9.76 -14.59
CA TRP A 248 -1.38 10.23 -13.59
C TRP A 248 -1.29 11.76 -13.57
N GLN A 249 -1.13 12.40 -14.72
CA GLN A 249 -1.03 13.87 -14.83
C GLN A 249 -2.27 14.57 -14.23
N GLU A 250 -3.44 13.96 -14.37
CA GLU A 250 -4.68 14.45 -13.76
C GLU A 250 -4.66 14.29 -12.23
N LEU A 251 -4.23 13.14 -11.71
CA LEU A 251 -4.06 12.91 -10.27
C LEU A 251 -3.04 13.87 -9.63
N GLU A 252 -1.98 14.26 -10.34
CA GLU A 252 -0.97 15.18 -9.82
C GLU A 252 -1.55 16.55 -9.42
N GLN A 253 -2.68 16.95 -10.02
CA GLN A 253 -3.35 18.21 -9.71
C GLN A 253 -3.92 18.28 -8.28
N TYR A 254 -4.07 17.11 -7.64
CA TYR A 254 -4.61 16.93 -6.28
C TYR A 254 -3.52 16.83 -5.21
N GLN A 255 -2.23 16.98 -5.52
CA GLN A 255 -1.16 16.80 -4.51
C GLN A 255 -1.08 17.90 -3.45
N GLU A 256 -1.66 19.07 -3.70
CA GLU A 256 -1.60 20.22 -2.81
C GLU A 256 -2.98 20.58 -2.25
N PRO A 257 -3.09 20.98 -0.97
CA PRO A 257 -4.35 21.37 -0.35
C PRO A 257 -4.83 22.73 -0.90
N LYS A 258 -5.71 22.70 -1.90
CA LYS A 258 -6.31 23.89 -2.53
C LYS A 258 -7.67 24.23 -1.89
N SER A 259 -7.69 24.54 -0.58
CA SER A 259 -8.89 24.78 0.25
C SER A 259 -9.78 23.56 0.51
N ASN A 260 -9.21 22.36 0.39
CA ASN A 260 -9.89 21.08 0.45
C ASN A 260 -9.66 20.42 1.80
N ASN A 261 -10.71 20.12 2.56
CA ASN A 261 -10.61 19.52 3.89
C ASN A 261 -10.65 17.98 3.87
N PHE A 262 -10.48 17.37 2.71
CA PHE A 262 -10.52 15.92 2.54
C PHE A 262 -9.23 15.45 1.87
N ALA A 263 -8.60 14.42 2.43
CA ALA A 263 -7.39 13.82 1.88
C ALA A 263 -7.52 12.30 1.77
N TYR A 264 -7.06 11.77 0.64
CA TYR A 264 -6.90 10.35 0.35
C TYR A 264 -5.41 9.99 0.37
N LEU A 265 -5.05 8.90 1.04
CA LEU A 265 -3.68 8.39 1.11
C LEU A 265 -3.38 7.49 -0.09
N LEU A 266 -2.50 7.95 -0.98
CA LEU A 266 -2.16 7.24 -2.22
C LEU A 266 -1.08 6.18 -2.03
N THR A 267 -0.09 6.45 -1.17
CA THR A 267 1.04 5.54 -0.92
C THR A 267 1.17 5.28 0.58
N PRO A 268 1.77 4.14 0.99
CA PRO A 268 1.89 3.80 2.40
C PRO A 268 2.48 4.96 3.20
N GLY A 269 1.80 5.36 4.26
CA GLY A 269 2.24 6.48 5.10
C GLY A 269 2.72 6.01 6.47
N LEU A 270 3.41 6.87 7.20
CA LEU A 270 3.93 6.57 8.52
C LEU A 270 3.47 7.64 9.51
N ALA A 271 2.54 7.25 10.37
CA ALA A 271 2.00 8.10 11.42
C ALA A 271 2.56 7.68 12.78
N GLU A 272 3.73 8.21 13.12
CA GLU A 272 4.37 7.96 14.41
C GLU A 272 3.69 8.81 15.50
N LYS A 273 3.09 8.16 16.50
CA LYS A 273 2.48 8.83 17.67
C LYS A 273 3.53 9.04 18.79
N GLU A 274 4.37 8.03 19.00
CA GLU A 274 5.53 8.02 19.90
C GLU A 274 6.66 7.23 19.24
N ILE A 275 7.88 7.28 19.81
CA ILE A 275 9.03 6.53 19.28
C ILE A 275 8.65 5.05 19.11
N ALA A 276 8.70 4.57 17.87
CA ALA A 276 8.34 3.20 17.49
C ALA A 276 6.89 2.75 17.82
N LYS A 277 5.97 3.70 18.09
CA LYS A 277 4.52 3.44 18.15
C LYS A 277 3.81 4.17 17.02
N TYR A 278 3.11 3.40 16.21
CA TYR A 278 2.45 3.89 15.00
C TYR A 278 0.93 3.85 15.14
N GLY A 279 0.28 4.93 14.71
CA GLY A 279 -1.17 5.05 14.61
C GLY A 279 -1.62 5.19 13.15
N VAL A 280 -2.90 5.56 12.96
CA VAL A 280 -3.47 5.87 11.63
C VAL A 280 -3.35 7.35 11.26
N TYR A 281 -3.08 8.22 12.22
CA TYR A 281 -2.75 9.64 12.07
C TYR A 281 -1.72 10.05 13.13
N PRO A 282 -0.88 11.06 12.87
CA PRO A 282 0.05 11.59 13.86
C PRO A 282 -0.72 12.37 14.94
N SER A 283 -0.16 12.43 16.16
CA SER A 283 -0.85 13.02 17.32
C SER A 283 -1.26 14.48 17.10
N ASN A 284 -0.46 15.25 16.35
CA ASN A 284 -0.74 16.64 16.03
C ASN A 284 -1.88 16.83 15.02
N TRP A 285 -2.43 15.79 14.40
CA TRP A 285 -3.61 15.90 13.52
C TRP A 285 -4.93 15.72 14.27
N LYS A 286 -4.91 15.16 15.49
CA LYS A 286 -6.13 14.77 16.20
C LYS A 286 -7.15 15.89 16.32
N GLU A 287 -6.74 17.07 16.79
CA GLU A 287 -7.63 18.22 17.00
C GLU A 287 -8.23 18.75 15.69
N HIS A 288 -7.47 18.60 14.61
CA HIS A 288 -7.79 19.04 13.26
C HIS A 288 -8.67 18.07 12.48
N LEU A 289 -8.85 16.83 12.94
CA LEU A 289 -9.64 15.81 12.26
C LEU A 289 -11.12 15.83 12.68
N LEU A 290 -12.01 15.71 11.70
CA LEU A 290 -13.41 15.33 11.88
C LEU A 290 -13.58 13.81 11.91
N GLY A 291 -12.70 13.09 11.21
CA GLY A 291 -12.74 11.63 11.17
C GLY A 291 -11.68 11.05 10.24
N CYS A 292 -11.44 9.75 10.39
CA CYS A 292 -10.46 8.99 9.63
C CYS A 292 -11.03 7.59 9.37
N VAL A 293 -10.81 7.04 8.18
CA VAL A 293 -11.15 5.66 7.85
C VAL A 293 -9.93 4.98 7.25
N SER A 294 -9.46 3.91 7.89
CA SER A 294 -8.25 3.17 7.54
C SER A 294 -8.50 1.67 7.67
N ALA A 295 -7.63 0.87 7.06
CA ALA A 295 -7.56 -0.57 7.27
C ALA A 295 -6.43 -0.96 8.26
N ARG A 296 -6.22 -2.26 8.44
CA ARG A 296 -5.13 -2.81 9.27
C ARG A 296 -3.76 -2.29 8.80
N PRO A 297 -2.83 -2.04 9.73
CA PRO A 297 -1.51 -1.50 9.38
C PRO A 297 -0.71 -2.48 8.54
N LEU A 298 0.08 -1.94 7.61
CA LEU A 298 1.05 -2.70 6.83
C LEU A 298 2.33 -2.84 7.65
N LEU A 299 2.61 -4.03 8.15
CA LEU A 299 3.81 -4.31 8.93
C LEU A 299 4.99 -4.57 7.99
N TRP A 300 6.01 -3.73 8.08
CA TRP A 300 7.23 -3.89 7.30
C TRP A 300 8.47 -3.80 8.18
N GLY A 301 9.44 -4.66 7.92
CA GLY A 301 10.62 -4.90 8.74
C GLY A 301 11.15 -6.31 8.48
N GLY A 302 11.84 -6.89 9.46
CA GLY A 302 12.27 -8.29 9.39
C GLY A 302 13.78 -8.44 9.54
N VAL A 303 14.35 -9.42 8.84
CA VAL A 303 15.76 -9.80 8.94
C VAL A 303 16.49 -9.51 7.63
N SER A 304 17.72 -9.02 7.72
CA SER A 304 18.61 -8.78 6.57
C SER A 304 20.04 -9.10 6.95
N ASN A 305 20.89 -9.36 5.98
CA ASN A 305 22.34 -9.38 6.19
C ASN A 305 22.93 -8.02 5.77
N ILE A 306 23.69 -7.38 6.66
CA ILE A 306 24.26 -6.04 6.43
C ILE A 306 25.76 -6.09 6.68
N LYS A 307 26.54 -5.52 5.76
CA LYS A 307 27.96 -5.22 5.99
C LYS A 307 28.11 -3.84 6.63
N ARG A 308 28.46 -3.81 7.91
CA ARG A 308 28.68 -2.54 8.63
C ARG A 308 30.07 -1.99 8.31
N ARG A 309 30.21 -0.66 8.33
CA ARG A 309 31.51 -0.02 8.14
C ARG A 309 32.36 -0.28 9.38
N LEU A 310 33.61 -0.70 9.18
CA LEU A 310 34.56 -0.84 10.28
C LEU A 310 34.83 0.53 10.89
N LEU A 311 35.00 0.56 12.23
CA LEU A 311 35.32 1.78 12.95
C LEU A 311 36.56 2.43 12.32
N ASN A 312 36.46 3.73 11.99
CA ASN A 312 37.54 4.54 11.41
C ASN A 312 38.11 4.05 10.07
N SER A 313 37.40 3.20 9.32
CA SER A 313 37.79 2.77 7.97
C SER A 313 36.70 3.05 6.94
N GLU A 314 37.05 3.17 5.66
CA GLU A 314 36.09 3.11 4.55
C GLU A 314 35.68 1.67 4.23
N GLU A 315 36.43 0.68 4.73
CA GLU A 315 36.18 -0.74 4.55
C GLU A 315 34.96 -1.19 5.37
N ARG A 316 34.19 -2.11 4.79
CA ARG A 316 33.07 -2.76 5.44
C ARG A 316 33.49 -4.15 5.91
N GLY A 317 33.04 -4.52 7.11
CA GLY A 317 33.26 -5.83 7.68
C GLY A 317 32.42 -6.93 7.01
N ASP A 318 32.38 -8.07 7.67
CA ASP A 318 31.66 -9.24 7.18
C ASP A 318 30.13 -9.03 7.15
N LEU A 319 29.45 -9.93 6.43
CA LEU A 319 28.00 -9.99 6.41
C LEU A 319 27.49 -10.41 7.79
N GLU A 320 26.88 -9.48 8.50
CA GLU A 320 26.25 -9.74 9.80
C GLU A 320 24.74 -9.81 9.65
N PHE A 321 24.12 -10.74 10.37
CA PHE A 321 22.66 -10.74 10.54
C PHE A 321 22.21 -9.46 11.26
N ALA A 322 21.17 -8.83 10.75
CA ALA A 322 20.62 -7.60 11.28
C ALA A 322 19.09 -7.59 11.23
N LEU A 323 18.49 -7.15 12.33
CA LEU A 323 17.06 -6.84 12.37
C LEU A 323 16.82 -5.48 11.73
N LEU A 324 15.94 -5.43 10.75
CA LEU A 324 15.43 -4.19 10.17
C LEU A 324 14.40 -3.58 11.13
N PRO A 325 14.36 -2.24 11.27
CA PRO A 325 13.35 -1.57 12.09
C PRO A 325 11.93 -1.98 11.65
N GLN A 326 11.15 -2.50 12.60
CA GLN A 326 9.75 -2.82 12.35
C GLN A 326 8.92 -1.54 12.40
N ARG A 327 8.08 -1.35 11.38
CA ARG A 327 7.22 -0.18 11.22
C ARG A 327 5.82 -0.61 10.84
N GLY A 328 4.83 0.04 11.45
CA GLY A 328 3.44 -0.06 11.05
C GLY A 328 3.08 1.10 10.13
N PHE A 329 2.90 0.82 8.85
CA PHE A 329 2.48 1.83 7.87
C PHE A 329 0.97 1.90 7.79
N VAL A 330 0.46 3.10 7.59
CA VAL A 330 -0.95 3.33 7.23
C VAL A 330 -1.13 2.90 5.78
N PRO A 331 -2.10 2.01 5.50
CA PRO A 331 -2.31 1.49 4.15
C PRO A 331 -2.86 2.58 3.21
N PRO A 332 -2.49 2.55 1.92
CA PRO A 332 -3.20 3.30 0.89
C PRO A 332 -4.71 3.05 0.88
N GLY A 333 -5.48 4.02 0.39
CA GLY A 333 -6.94 4.00 0.47
C GLY A 333 -7.49 4.64 1.74
N THR A 334 -6.66 4.84 2.77
CA THR A 334 -7.05 5.56 3.98
C THR A 334 -7.47 6.98 3.64
N VAL A 335 -8.54 7.46 4.28
CA VAL A 335 -9.06 8.80 4.08
C VAL A 335 -9.13 9.60 5.37
N TYR A 336 -8.91 10.89 5.24
CA TYR A 336 -8.91 11.86 6.32
C TYR A 336 -9.89 12.98 6.01
N LEU A 337 -10.76 13.28 6.98
CA LEU A 337 -11.60 14.46 6.93
C LEU A 337 -11.14 15.43 8.00
N PHE A 338 -10.83 16.66 7.58
CA PHE A 338 -10.30 17.72 8.42
C PHE A 338 -11.38 18.77 8.73
N LYS A 339 -11.31 19.35 9.93
CA LYS A 339 -11.97 20.62 10.29
C LYS A 339 -11.20 21.77 9.65
N ASP A 340 -9.89 21.72 9.83
CA ASP A 340 -8.89 22.64 9.32
C ASP A 340 -7.59 21.86 9.05
N ILE A 341 -6.78 22.31 8.09
CA ILE A 341 -5.63 21.52 7.63
C ILE A 341 -4.41 21.86 8.49
N PRO A 342 -3.81 20.90 9.22
CA PRO A 342 -2.64 21.18 10.03
C PRO A 342 -1.45 21.54 9.12
N ALA A 343 -0.61 22.49 9.53
CA ALA A 343 0.59 22.85 8.78
C ALA A 343 1.83 22.12 9.33
N PRO A 344 2.66 21.45 8.50
CA PRO A 344 2.46 21.07 7.10
C PRO A 344 1.77 19.70 6.91
N ALA A 345 0.58 19.62 6.34
CA ALA A 345 -0.08 18.36 5.98
C ALA A 345 0.28 17.88 4.56
N LYS A 346 1.51 18.06 4.06
CA LYS A 346 1.81 17.66 2.68
C LYS A 346 1.91 16.15 2.47
N SER A 347 2.32 15.42 3.49
CA SER A 347 2.43 13.97 3.48
C SER A 347 2.19 13.39 4.86
N LEU A 348 1.78 12.12 4.90
CA LEU A 348 1.67 11.34 6.13
C LEU A 348 3.03 10.73 6.46
N LEU A 349 3.96 11.57 6.91
CA LEU A 349 5.29 11.17 7.38
C LEU A 349 5.66 11.96 8.65
N PRO A 350 6.52 11.41 9.54
CA PRO A 350 6.97 12.13 10.73
C PRO A 350 7.74 13.39 10.34
N GLN A 351 7.46 14.52 11.02
CA GLN A 351 8.10 15.81 10.72
C GLN A 351 9.31 16.12 11.60
N GLN A 352 9.31 15.62 12.84
CA GLN A 352 10.30 16.00 13.86
C GLN A 352 11.54 15.10 13.86
N VAL A 353 11.56 14.03 13.05
CA VAL A 353 12.67 13.07 13.01
C VAL A 353 13.65 13.45 11.91
N SER A 354 14.80 14.02 12.27
CA SER A 354 15.90 14.18 11.32
C SER A 354 16.62 12.83 11.12
N GLY A 355 16.52 12.26 9.93
CA GLY A 355 17.14 10.96 9.65
C GLY A 355 17.21 10.63 8.16
N LYS A 356 18.29 9.97 7.75
CA LYS A 356 18.48 9.51 6.34
C LYS A 356 17.35 8.60 5.85
N TRP A 357 16.73 7.84 6.76
CA TRP A 357 15.59 7.00 6.43
C TRP A 357 14.35 7.82 6.05
N LEU A 358 14.12 8.97 6.69
CA LEU A 358 12.97 9.82 6.40
C LEU A 358 13.14 10.48 5.03
N GLN A 359 14.36 10.95 4.75
CA GLN A 359 14.71 11.45 3.42
C GLN A 359 14.48 10.39 2.34
N THR A 360 14.84 9.12 2.62
CA THR A 360 14.55 8.00 1.71
C THR A 360 13.05 7.87 1.49
N PHE A 361 12.23 7.88 2.54
CA PHE A 361 10.77 7.77 2.41
C PHE A 361 10.16 8.94 1.63
N GLN A 362 10.66 10.16 1.83
CA GLN A 362 10.27 11.32 1.05
C GLN A 362 10.61 11.17 -0.44
N GLN A 363 11.84 10.75 -0.75
CA GLN A 363 12.29 10.49 -2.13
C GLN A 363 11.48 9.38 -2.82
N LEU A 364 11.04 8.38 -2.06
CA LEU A 364 10.20 7.28 -2.56
C LEU A 364 8.70 7.59 -2.49
N ASN A 365 8.34 8.87 -2.25
CA ASN A 365 6.96 9.34 -2.17
C ASN A 365 6.07 8.52 -1.22
N TYR A 366 6.59 8.09 -0.06
CA TYR A 366 5.74 7.53 1.00
C TYR A 366 4.82 8.61 1.59
N GLY A 367 3.66 8.20 2.07
CA GLY A 367 2.70 9.07 2.72
C GLY A 367 2.09 10.12 1.79
N LYS A 368 2.05 9.87 0.47
CA LYS A 368 1.57 10.86 -0.50
C LYS A 368 0.05 11.02 -0.38
N LEU A 369 -0.40 12.26 -0.18
CA LEU A 369 -1.81 12.60 -0.04
C LEU A 369 -2.35 13.21 -1.33
N LEU A 370 -3.60 12.89 -1.65
CA LEU A 370 -4.39 13.55 -2.69
C LEU A 370 -5.56 14.29 -2.04
N TRP A 371 -5.67 15.58 -2.30
CA TRP A 371 -6.57 16.52 -1.65
C TRP A 371 -7.82 16.76 -2.48
N GLY A 372 -8.94 16.18 -2.04
CA GLY A 372 -10.22 16.26 -2.72
C GLY A 372 -11.23 17.15 -2.01
N LYS A 373 -12.40 17.31 -2.62
CA LYS A 373 -13.56 17.94 -2.02
C LYS A 373 -14.52 16.87 -1.53
N ARG A 374 -15.15 17.15 -0.39
CA ARG A 374 -16.26 16.36 0.12
C ARG A 374 -17.47 17.29 0.20
N LYS A 375 -18.58 16.88 -0.41
CA LYS A 375 -19.84 17.62 -0.38
C LYS A 375 -20.66 17.23 0.83
#